data_AF-A0A8H8MI85-F1
#
_entry.id   AF-A0A8H8MI85-F1
#
_cell.length_a   1.000
_cell.length_b   1.000
_cell.length_c   1.000
_cell.angle_alpha   90.00
_cell.angle_beta   90.00
_cell.angle_gamma   90.00
#
_symmetry.space_group_name_H-M   'P 1'
#
loop_
_entity.id
_entity.type
_entity.pdbx_description
1 polymer ?
#
loop_
_entity_poly.entity_id
_entity_poly.type
_entity_poly.pdbx_seq_one_letter_code
_entity_poly.pdbx_strand_id
1 'polypeptide(L)'
;MTAQRSTSNDVLECCKNCLSANPGLPVEITDSEGSSDPTRDKLLDSWRTEIEEWVRAIDKDGRRKLCLFDVFSASLFEEVETICEELGIKAKYDWEAASGILSLRKSSILEESIGRTILDGLDAVVASHLRQPGVALCGRPIVHKAGSGRLQLENGDKREPDESFWINMLRGSRYVYSPTPTVLIETAVSLQYCKPDTDSCRVEISVWARDPLLDIGTRPCQFMTDGEASQHDLPLATANEWLDGCLEAIGPIFTHNGLTIRCRNTCPIVVFDQALGNDQPANPTLRLHVYDLIAPCERYPTARIPVGLQWINIPLNPLQEMLHMWFTAIKPWE
;
A
#
# COMPACT_ATOMS: atom_id res chain seq x y z
N MET A 1 -31.71 16.59 6.45
CA MET A 1 -30.49 17.36 6.11
C MET A 1 -29.51 16.38 5.51
N THR A 2 -29.29 16.46 4.20
CA THR A 2 -28.54 15.47 3.42
C THR A 2 -27.07 15.90 3.41
N ALA A 3 -26.21 15.20 4.15
CA ALA A 3 -24.77 15.47 4.12
C ALA A 3 -24.21 15.06 2.75
N GLN A 4 -23.66 16.03 2.01
CA GLN A 4 -22.91 15.77 0.79
C GLN A 4 -21.67 14.95 1.14
N ARG A 5 -21.58 13.74 0.59
CA ARG A 5 -20.38 12.91 0.62
C ARG A 5 -19.30 13.58 -0.23
N SER A 6 -18.23 14.09 0.39
CA SER A 6 -16.95 14.27 -0.32
C SER A 6 -16.44 12.88 -0.69
N THR A 7 -16.23 12.67 -1.99
CA THR A 7 -15.63 11.46 -2.56
C THR A 7 -14.53 11.94 -3.49
N SER A 8 -13.31 11.40 -3.38
CA SER A 8 -12.21 11.32 -4.37
C SER A 8 -11.78 12.56 -5.18
N ASN A 9 -12.53 13.65 -5.17
CA ASN A 9 -12.32 14.86 -5.96
C ASN A 9 -11.28 15.77 -5.33
N ASP A 10 -11.15 15.77 -4.00
CA ASP A 10 -10.22 16.65 -3.28
C ASP A 10 -8.74 16.33 -3.59
N VAL A 11 -8.41 15.06 -3.88
CA VAL A 11 -7.06 14.64 -4.32
C VAL A 11 -6.79 15.08 -5.76
N LEU A 12 -7.77 14.91 -6.66
CA LEU A 12 -7.70 15.36 -8.05
C LEU A 12 -7.66 16.88 -8.17
N GLU A 13 -8.32 17.61 -7.28
CA GLU A 13 -8.39 19.06 -7.26
C GLU A 13 -7.10 19.68 -6.69
N CYS A 14 -6.46 19.03 -5.72
CA CYS A 14 -5.10 19.39 -5.29
C CYS A 14 -4.10 19.21 -6.44
N CYS A 15 -4.15 18.10 -7.17
CA CYS A 15 -3.30 17.89 -8.36
C CYS A 15 -3.58 18.92 -9.47
N LYS A 16 -4.85 19.26 -9.75
CA LYS A 16 -5.22 20.28 -10.75
C LYS A 16 -4.76 21.69 -10.38
N ASN A 17 -4.80 22.05 -9.11
CA ASN A 17 -4.34 23.35 -8.62
C ASN A 17 -2.81 23.46 -8.61
N CYS A 18 -2.08 22.35 -8.45
CA CYS A 18 -0.63 22.33 -8.62
C CYS A 18 -0.21 22.34 -10.11
N LEU A 19 -0.91 21.62 -10.98
CA LEU A 19 -0.61 21.55 -12.42
C LEU A 19 -0.88 22.85 -13.18
N SER A 20 -1.81 23.69 -12.69
CA SER A 20 -2.10 24.98 -13.32
C SER A 20 -1.10 26.10 -12.98
N ALA A 21 -0.20 25.86 -12.01
CA ALA A 21 0.76 26.86 -11.53
C ALA A 21 2.11 26.88 -12.28
N ASN A 22 2.42 25.88 -13.11
CA ASN A 22 3.71 25.82 -13.83
C ASN A 22 3.57 25.12 -15.22
N PRO A 23 3.38 25.86 -16.33
CA PRO A 23 3.22 25.29 -17.67
C PRO A 23 4.55 25.10 -18.40
N GLY A 24 5.66 24.89 -17.69
CA GLY A 24 6.98 24.69 -18.29
C GLY A 24 7.08 23.34 -19.01
N LEU A 25 7.57 23.36 -20.26
CA LEU A 25 7.94 22.14 -20.99
C LEU A 25 9.08 21.41 -20.26
N PRO A 26 9.10 20.05 -20.26
CA PRO A 26 10.17 19.30 -19.63
C PRO A 26 11.50 19.62 -20.30
N VAL A 27 12.47 20.06 -19.50
CA VAL A 27 13.87 20.18 -19.93
C VAL A 27 14.45 18.77 -19.86
N GLU A 28 14.81 18.18 -21.00
CA GLU A 28 15.57 16.93 -21.03
C GLU A 28 16.97 17.20 -20.44
N ILE A 29 17.15 16.87 -19.16
CA ILE A 29 18.46 16.80 -18.53
C ILE A 29 19.08 15.46 -18.95
N THR A 30 20.01 15.50 -19.91
CA THR A 30 20.74 14.30 -20.31
C THR A 30 21.87 14.04 -19.31
N ASP A 31 21.85 12.87 -18.67
CA ASP A 31 22.92 12.40 -17.77
C ASP A 31 24.22 12.12 -18.57
N SER A 32 24.99 13.17 -18.87
CA SER A 32 26.37 13.02 -19.29
C SER A 32 27.25 12.90 -18.05
N GLU A 33 27.64 11.67 -17.70
CA GLU A 33 28.58 11.40 -16.60
C GLU A 33 29.87 12.23 -16.78
N GLY A 34 30.09 13.21 -15.90
CA GLY A 34 31.36 13.93 -15.78
C GLY A 34 31.33 15.45 -16.03
N SER A 35 30.19 16.05 -16.35
CA SER A 35 30.02 17.51 -16.41
C SER A 35 29.05 17.96 -15.33
N SER A 36 29.47 18.85 -14.42
CA SER A 36 28.55 19.53 -13.50
C SER A 36 27.57 20.35 -14.35
N ASP A 37 26.35 19.85 -14.55
CA ASP A 37 25.30 20.61 -15.21
C ASP A 37 24.80 21.67 -14.22
N PRO A 38 25.06 22.97 -14.45
CA PRO A 38 24.63 24.03 -13.55
C PRO A 38 23.09 24.11 -13.43
N THR A 39 22.35 23.44 -14.32
CA THR A 39 20.89 23.30 -14.25
C THR A 39 20.50 22.28 -13.18
N ARG A 40 21.21 21.14 -13.11
CA ARG A 40 21.02 20.11 -12.09
C ARG A 40 21.28 20.66 -10.70
N ASP A 41 22.41 21.35 -10.50
CA ASP A 41 22.78 21.87 -9.17
C ASP A 41 21.74 22.88 -8.66
N LYS A 42 21.26 23.77 -9.54
CA LYS A 42 20.18 24.72 -9.20
C LYS A 42 18.86 24.03 -8.86
N LEU A 43 18.53 22.94 -9.55
CA LEU A 43 17.33 22.15 -9.29
C LEU A 43 17.43 21.48 -7.92
N LEU A 44 18.58 20.87 -7.60
CA LEU A 44 18.83 20.25 -6.30
C LEU A 44 18.80 21.27 -5.14
N ASP A 45 19.39 22.45 -5.34
CA ASP A 45 19.32 23.55 -4.36
C ASP A 45 17.88 24.03 -4.14
N SER A 46 17.08 24.11 -5.21
CA SER A 46 15.65 24.44 -5.13
C SER A 46 14.89 23.39 -4.32
N TRP A 47 15.03 22.10 -4.66
CA TRP A 47 14.36 21.01 -3.94
C TRP A 47 14.80 20.94 -2.48
N ARG A 48 16.09 21.13 -2.17
CA ARG A 48 16.55 21.21 -0.78
C ARG A 48 15.83 22.31 -0.01
N THR A 49 15.73 23.50 -0.60
CA THR A 49 15.02 24.63 0.01
C THR A 49 13.54 24.30 0.24
N GLU A 50 12.86 23.72 -0.75
CA GLU A 50 11.46 23.30 -0.64
C GLU A 50 11.24 22.22 0.43
N ILE A 51 12.14 21.24 0.54
CA ILE A 51 12.08 20.19 1.56
C ILE A 51 12.31 20.80 2.95
N GLU A 52 13.28 21.70 3.13
CA GLU A 52 13.49 22.39 4.40
C GLU A 52 12.27 23.21 4.83
N GLU A 53 11.68 23.97 3.90
CA GLU A 53 10.46 24.73 4.16
C GLU A 53 9.28 23.81 4.51
N TRP A 54 9.14 22.70 3.80
CA TRP A 54 8.14 21.68 4.10
C TRP A 54 8.31 21.09 5.50
N VAL A 55 9.53 20.75 5.91
CA VAL A 55 9.82 20.26 7.28
C VAL A 55 9.38 21.28 8.32
N ARG A 56 9.74 22.56 8.15
CA ARG A 56 9.34 23.64 9.07
C ARG A 56 7.81 23.80 9.09
N ALA A 57 7.16 23.64 7.93
CA ALA A 57 5.71 23.78 7.80
C ALA A 57 4.93 22.59 8.39
N ILE A 58 5.51 21.38 8.44
CA ILE A 58 4.87 20.21 9.07
C ILE A 58 4.53 20.52 10.53
N ASP A 59 5.50 21.05 11.27
CA ASP A 59 5.35 21.29 12.70
C ASP A 59 4.41 22.47 12.98
N LYS A 60 4.30 23.43 12.05
CA LYS A 60 3.52 24.65 12.22
C LYS A 60 2.06 24.53 11.75
N ASP A 61 1.87 24.03 10.53
CA ASP A 61 0.58 24.09 9.82
C ASP A 61 0.04 22.70 9.46
N GLY A 62 0.77 21.63 9.80
CA GLY A 62 0.35 20.25 9.54
C GLY A 62 0.40 19.84 8.07
N ARG A 63 1.16 20.56 7.22
CA ARG A 63 1.33 20.21 5.80
C ARG A 63 2.17 18.93 5.67
N ARG A 64 1.53 17.79 5.47
CA ARG A 64 2.21 16.47 5.46
C ARG A 64 2.68 15.96 4.12
N LYS A 65 2.36 16.68 3.03
CA LYS A 65 2.71 16.30 1.67
C LYS A 65 3.46 17.42 0.96
N LEU A 66 4.51 17.07 0.25
CA LEU A 66 5.25 17.91 -0.69
C LEU A 66 5.28 17.21 -2.04
N CYS A 67 5.06 17.94 -3.13
CA CYS A 67 5.21 17.42 -4.47
C CYS A 67 6.39 18.14 -5.13
N LEU A 68 7.39 17.37 -5.53
CA LEU A 68 8.50 17.82 -6.36
C LEU A 68 8.20 17.42 -7.81
N PHE A 69 8.61 18.29 -8.73
CA PHE A 69 8.46 18.10 -10.17
C PHE A 69 9.85 17.95 -10.80
N ASP A 70 9.89 17.46 -12.03
CA ASP A 70 11.11 17.28 -12.82
C ASP A 70 12.11 16.23 -12.27
N VAL A 71 11.62 15.25 -11.51
CA VAL A 71 12.39 14.10 -11.02
C VAL A 71 12.35 12.96 -12.04
N PHE A 72 12.92 13.16 -13.23
CA PHE A 72 12.79 12.23 -14.36
C PHE A 72 13.74 11.03 -14.36
N SER A 73 14.70 10.96 -13.43
CA SER A 73 15.67 9.86 -13.37
C SER A 73 15.79 9.26 -11.97
N ALA A 74 16.21 7.99 -11.91
CA ALA A 74 16.47 7.31 -10.65
C ALA A 74 17.61 7.98 -9.87
N SER A 75 18.60 8.56 -10.55
CA SER A 75 19.68 9.32 -9.92
C SER A 75 19.15 10.58 -9.24
N LEU A 76 18.28 11.36 -9.90
CA LEU A 76 17.67 12.54 -9.27
C LEU A 76 16.79 12.17 -8.07
N PHE A 77 16.08 11.05 -8.16
CA PHE A 77 15.33 10.51 -7.04
C PHE A 77 16.24 10.16 -5.84
N GLU A 78 17.37 9.50 -6.08
CA GLU A 78 18.35 9.15 -5.03
C GLU A 78 18.99 10.38 -4.37
N GLU A 79 19.17 11.48 -5.11
CA GLU A 79 19.61 12.76 -4.56
C GLU A 79 18.55 13.34 -3.61
N VAL A 80 17.26 13.24 -3.96
CA VAL A 80 16.17 13.65 -3.05
C VAL A 80 16.13 12.78 -1.80
N GLU A 81 16.32 11.46 -1.93
CA GLU A 81 16.45 10.57 -0.76
C GLU A 81 17.62 11.01 0.14
N THR A 82 18.77 11.32 -0.45
CA THR A 82 19.96 11.80 0.26
C THR A 82 19.68 13.12 1.00
N ILE A 83 19.03 14.08 0.36
CA ILE A 83 18.62 15.34 1.00
C ILE A 83 17.70 15.06 2.21
N CYS A 84 16.73 14.16 2.06
CA CYS A 84 15.84 13.79 3.16
C CYS A 84 16.59 13.17 4.33
N GLU A 85 17.55 12.27 4.06
CA GLU A 85 18.39 11.62 5.07
C GLU A 85 19.28 12.63 5.82
N GLU A 86 19.93 13.55 5.10
CA GLU A 86 20.76 14.61 5.69
C GLU A 86 19.96 15.53 6.63
N LEU A 87 18.70 15.79 6.28
CA LEU A 87 17.76 16.56 7.09
C LEU A 87 17.14 15.73 8.24
N GLY A 88 17.47 14.45 8.35
CA GLY A 88 16.94 13.54 9.37
C GLY A 88 15.46 13.20 9.18
N ILE A 89 14.95 13.30 7.95
CA ILE A 89 13.55 13.07 7.63
C ILE A 89 13.38 11.64 7.13
N LYS A 90 12.54 10.87 7.82
CA LYS A 90 12.05 9.59 7.29
C LYS A 90 10.78 9.83 6.46
N ALA A 91 10.96 10.36 5.25
CA ALA A 91 9.84 10.59 4.33
C ALA A 91 9.46 9.29 3.61
N LYS A 92 8.16 9.05 3.50
CA LYS A 92 7.57 8.12 2.54
C LYS A 92 7.44 8.81 1.20
N TYR A 93 7.43 8.04 0.11
CA TYR A 93 7.35 8.63 -1.21
C TYR A 93 6.48 7.86 -2.19
N ASP A 94 6.07 8.61 -3.20
CA ASP A 94 5.28 8.20 -4.33
C ASP A 94 5.90 8.84 -5.57
N TRP A 95 6.76 8.10 -6.26
CA TRP A 95 7.49 8.56 -7.44
C TRP A 95 6.90 7.95 -8.71
N GLU A 96 6.50 8.81 -9.64
CA GLU A 96 6.05 8.44 -10.98
C GLU A 96 7.11 8.87 -11.99
N ALA A 97 7.90 7.91 -12.46
CA ALA A 97 9.09 8.17 -13.28
C ALA A 97 8.72 8.85 -14.61
N ALA A 98 7.59 8.45 -15.22
CA ALA A 98 7.13 8.97 -16.50
C ALA A 98 6.72 10.44 -16.46
N SER A 99 6.12 10.90 -15.35
CA SER A 99 5.69 12.29 -15.18
C SER A 99 6.75 13.16 -14.49
N GLY A 100 7.79 12.55 -13.92
CA GLY A 100 8.80 13.23 -13.11
C GLY A 100 8.23 13.77 -11.79
N ILE A 101 7.07 13.28 -11.35
CA ILE A 101 6.42 13.74 -10.13
C ILE A 101 6.84 12.87 -8.96
N LEU A 102 7.41 13.50 -7.93
CA LEU A 102 7.74 12.87 -6.65
C LEU A 102 6.89 13.47 -5.54
N SER A 103 6.00 12.68 -4.97
CA SER A 103 5.22 13.04 -3.79
C SER A 103 5.92 12.53 -2.53
N LEU A 104 6.43 13.43 -1.69
CA LEU A 104 6.94 13.13 -0.35
C LEU A 104 5.83 13.25 0.69
N ARG A 105 5.77 12.30 1.61
CA ARG A 105 4.82 12.22 2.72
C ARG A 105 5.57 12.03 4.04
N LYS A 106 5.21 12.79 5.08
CA LYS A 106 5.68 12.52 6.45
C LYS A 106 4.56 11.88 7.25
N SER A 107 4.79 10.65 7.69
CA SER A 107 3.87 9.99 8.62
C SER A 107 3.91 10.65 9.99
N SER A 108 2.75 10.70 10.62
CA SER A 108 2.61 11.03 12.02
C SER A 108 2.82 9.83 12.92
N ILE A 109 3.13 10.13 14.17
CA ILE A 109 3.17 9.15 15.26
C ILE A 109 1.88 8.33 15.31
N LEU A 110 0.72 8.95 15.05
CA LEU A 110 -0.56 8.26 15.02
C LEU A 110 -0.68 7.28 13.85
N GLU A 111 -0.32 7.69 12.63
CA GLU A 111 -0.33 6.79 11.45
C GLU A 111 0.63 5.61 11.63
N GLU A 112 1.84 5.86 12.15
CA GLU A 112 2.80 4.79 12.47
C GLU A 112 2.29 3.85 13.58
N SER A 113 1.60 4.39 14.59
CA SER A 113 1.02 3.59 15.67
C SER A 113 -0.15 2.73 15.19
N ILE A 114 -1.00 3.28 14.31
CA ILE A 114 -2.08 2.56 13.64
C ILE A 114 -1.49 1.42 12.81
N GLY A 115 -0.52 1.75 11.95
CA GLY A 115 0.12 0.78 11.07
C GLY A 115 0.74 -0.39 11.83
N ARG A 116 1.53 -0.10 12.89
CA ARG A 116 2.11 -1.13 13.75
C ARG A 116 1.06 -2.00 14.42
N THR A 117 -0.01 -1.41 14.95
CA THR A 117 -1.10 -2.16 15.60
C THR A 117 -1.78 -3.13 14.62
N ILE A 118 -2.00 -2.69 13.38
CA ILE A 118 -2.55 -3.54 12.33
C ILE A 118 -1.59 -4.69 12.02
N LEU A 119 -0.30 -4.41 11.82
CA LEU A 119 0.71 -5.43 11.53
C LEU A 119 0.84 -6.48 12.65
N ASP A 120 0.78 -6.06 13.91
CA ASP A 120 0.87 -6.98 15.05
C ASP A 120 -0.37 -7.88 15.18
N GLY A 121 -1.56 -7.36 14.89
CA GLY A 121 -2.78 -8.17 14.81
C GLY A 121 -2.79 -9.13 13.61
N LEU A 122 -2.24 -8.69 12.47
CA LEU A 122 -2.20 -9.47 11.23
C LEU A 122 -1.40 -10.75 11.35
N ASP A 123 -0.19 -10.70 11.94
CA ASP A 123 0.68 -11.88 11.99
C ASP A 123 0.00 -13.07 12.68
N ALA A 124 -0.59 -12.84 13.86
CA ALA A 124 -1.27 -13.89 14.61
C ALA A 124 -2.49 -14.46 13.85
N VAL A 125 -3.34 -13.59 13.29
CA VAL A 125 -4.59 -14.00 12.63
C VAL A 125 -4.31 -14.65 11.28
N VAL A 126 -3.51 -14.00 10.44
CA VAL A 126 -3.19 -14.47 9.09
C VAL A 126 -2.36 -15.76 9.16
N ALA A 127 -1.31 -15.82 9.98
CA ALA A 127 -0.49 -17.03 10.08
C ALA A 127 -1.27 -18.21 10.66
N SER A 128 -2.15 -17.98 11.65
CA SER A 128 -3.02 -19.03 12.19
C SER A 128 -3.99 -19.56 11.14
N HIS A 129 -4.65 -18.66 10.41
CA HIS A 129 -5.62 -19.03 9.37
C HIS A 129 -4.96 -19.79 8.22
N LEU A 130 -3.83 -19.31 7.71
CA LEU A 130 -3.13 -19.94 6.59
C LEU A 130 -2.54 -21.32 6.95
N ARG A 131 -2.36 -21.63 8.24
CA ARG A 131 -1.90 -22.94 8.72
C ARG A 131 -3.03 -23.94 8.95
N GLN A 132 -4.30 -23.53 8.80
CA GLN A 132 -5.41 -24.46 8.96
C GLN A 132 -5.38 -25.55 7.86
N PRO A 133 -5.75 -26.80 8.20
CA PRO A 133 -5.82 -27.87 7.21
C PRO A 133 -6.74 -27.51 6.03
N GLY A 134 -6.24 -27.69 4.81
CA GLY A 134 -7.00 -27.39 3.58
C GLY A 134 -6.87 -25.95 3.08
N VAL A 135 -6.12 -25.08 3.76
CA VAL A 135 -5.83 -23.71 3.29
C VAL A 135 -4.57 -23.68 2.44
N ALA A 136 -3.40 -23.91 3.05
CA ALA A 136 -2.14 -24.06 2.33
C ALA A 136 -1.92 -25.53 1.94
N LEU A 137 -2.23 -25.85 0.68
CA LEU A 137 -2.08 -27.22 0.17
C LEU A 137 -0.62 -27.63 -0.08
N CYS A 138 0.24 -26.66 -0.41
CA CYS A 138 1.63 -26.91 -0.78
C CYS A 138 2.57 -25.92 -0.11
N GLY A 139 3.34 -26.45 0.86
CA GLY A 139 4.28 -25.67 1.64
C GLY A 139 3.65 -25.06 2.89
N ARG A 140 4.49 -24.43 3.71
CA ARG A 140 4.09 -23.75 4.93
C ARG A 140 4.18 -22.24 4.71
N PRO A 141 3.06 -21.50 4.84
CA PRO A 141 3.08 -20.05 4.71
C PRO A 141 3.78 -19.42 5.90
N ILE A 142 4.58 -18.40 5.63
CA ILE A 142 5.30 -17.61 6.61
C ILE A 142 5.00 -16.13 6.30
N VAL A 143 4.47 -15.43 7.29
CA VAL A 143 4.20 -14.00 7.21
C VAL A 143 5.47 -13.25 7.61
N HIS A 144 5.91 -12.35 6.74
CA HIS A 144 7.00 -11.43 7.01
C HIS A 144 6.43 -10.02 7.02
N LYS A 145 6.36 -9.43 8.21
CA LYS A 145 6.03 -8.01 8.36
C LYS A 145 7.22 -7.20 7.84
N ALA A 146 6.98 -6.23 6.97
CA ALA A 146 7.87 -5.07 6.93
C ALA A 146 7.04 -3.85 7.27
N GLY A 147 7.69 -2.78 7.68
CA GLY A 147 6.97 -1.54 7.87
C GLY A 147 6.55 -0.97 6.51
N SER A 148 6.97 0.26 6.31
CA SER A 148 6.93 0.97 5.03
C SER A 148 7.98 0.38 4.07
N GLY A 149 7.61 -0.71 3.39
CA GLY A 149 8.49 -1.43 2.48
C GLY A 149 8.58 -0.73 1.13
N ARG A 150 9.77 -0.22 0.77
CA ARG A 150 10.01 0.39 -0.54
C ARG A 150 9.65 -0.58 -1.67
N LEU A 151 8.77 -0.14 -2.56
CA LEU A 151 8.33 -0.86 -3.74
C LEU A 151 9.00 -0.27 -4.96
N GLN A 152 9.59 -1.12 -5.78
CA GLN A 152 9.99 -0.77 -7.13
C GLN A 152 9.05 -1.49 -8.10
N LEU A 153 8.42 -0.73 -8.98
CA LEU A 153 7.53 -1.25 -10.01
C LEU A 153 8.30 -1.47 -11.32
N GLU A 154 7.77 -2.29 -12.22
CA GLU A 154 8.46 -2.67 -13.46
C GLU A 154 8.70 -1.49 -14.42
N ASN A 155 7.89 -0.43 -14.32
CA ASN A 155 8.05 0.82 -15.08
C ASN A 155 9.11 1.78 -14.49
N GLY A 156 9.76 1.41 -13.38
CA GLY A 156 10.71 2.26 -12.68
C GLY A 156 10.09 3.14 -11.60
N ASP A 157 8.77 3.19 -11.47
CA ASP A 157 8.12 3.91 -10.37
C ASP A 157 8.52 3.33 -9.02
N LYS A 158 8.57 4.20 -8.02
CA LYS A 158 8.84 3.80 -6.64
C LYS A 158 7.72 4.25 -5.72
N ARG A 159 7.28 3.38 -4.82
CA ARG A 159 6.19 3.64 -3.87
C ARG A 159 6.59 3.18 -2.49
N GLU A 160 6.19 3.90 -1.46
CA GLU A 160 6.38 3.47 -0.07
C GLU A 160 5.03 3.46 0.66
N PRO A 161 4.42 2.27 0.86
CA PRO A 161 3.14 2.13 1.54
C PRO A 161 3.29 2.47 3.03
N ASP A 162 2.16 2.70 3.72
CA ASP A 162 2.25 2.93 5.15
C ASP A 162 2.77 1.71 5.89
N GLU A 163 2.19 0.55 5.60
CA GLU A 163 2.64 -0.75 6.07
C GLU A 163 2.53 -1.81 4.98
N SER A 164 3.31 -2.88 5.10
CA SER A 164 3.30 -3.95 4.12
C SER A 164 3.64 -5.31 4.74
N PHE A 165 3.19 -6.39 4.14
CA PHE A 165 3.70 -7.71 4.53
C PHE A 165 3.76 -8.68 3.36
N TRP A 166 4.68 -9.62 3.47
CA TRP A 166 4.92 -10.68 2.52
C TRP A 166 4.38 -11.97 3.10
N ILE A 167 3.82 -12.78 2.22
CA ILE A 167 3.53 -14.18 2.51
C ILE A 167 4.44 -14.98 1.61
N ASN A 168 5.40 -15.62 2.24
CA ASN A 168 6.36 -16.48 1.58
C ASN A 168 6.06 -17.94 1.90
N MET A 169 6.41 -18.82 0.97
CA MET A 169 6.08 -20.24 1.07
C MET A 169 7.34 -21.07 1.32
N LEU A 170 7.36 -21.80 2.44
CA LEU A 170 8.39 -22.79 2.71
C LEU A 170 8.00 -24.14 2.11
N ARG A 171 8.73 -24.60 1.09
CA ARG A 171 8.53 -25.90 0.42
C ARG A 171 9.69 -26.84 0.79
N GLY A 172 9.45 -27.73 1.75
CA GLY A 172 10.51 -28.55 2.33
C GLY A 172 11.50 -27.67 3.11
N SER A 173 12.76 -27.63 2.67
CA SER A 173 13.79 -26.72 3.19
C SER A 173 14.00 -25.46 2.35
N ARG A 174 13.29 -25.31 1.22
CA ARG A 174 13.45 -24.16 0.32
C ARG A 174 12.40 -23.10 0.59
N TYR A 175 12.84 -21.86 0.62
CA TYR A 175 12.00 -20.69 0.82
C TYR A 175 11.75 -20.01 -0.52
N VAL A 176 10.48 -19.83 -0.88
CA VAL A 176 10.07 -19.09 -2.08
C VAL A 176 9.77 -17.66 -1.65
N TYR A 177 10.67 -16.74 -2.01
CA TYR A 177 10.58 -15.31 -1.69
C TYR A 177 9.88 -14.55 -2.81
N SER A 178 8.92 -13.70 -2.45
CA SER A 178 8.38 -12.69 -3.36
C SER A 178 9.16 -11.38 -3.20
N PRO A 179 9.65 -10.76 -4.30
CA PRO A 179 10.34 -9.48 -4.23
C PRO A 179 9.40 -8.31 -3.86
N THR A 180 8.10 -8.46 -4.10
CA THR A 180 7.08 -7.47 -3.75
C THR A 180 6.19 -7.97 -2.60
N PRO A 181 5.68 -7.09 -1.74
CA PRO A 181 4.76 -7.50 -0.69
C PRO A 181 3.48 -8.08 -1.26
N THR A 182 2.87 -8.94 -0.45
CA THR A 182 1.59 -9.57 -0.77
C THR A 182 0.43 -8.64 -0.45
N VAL A 183 0.56 -7.84 0.60
CA VAL A 183 -0.47 -6.88 1.03
C VAL A 183 0.19 -5.55 1.38
N LEU A 184 -0.47 -4.47 0.96
CA LEU A 184 -0.14 -3.09 1.26
C LEU A 184 -1.30 -2.48 2.05
N ILE A 185 -0.96 -1.66 3.03
CA ILE A 185 -1.92 -0.98 3.89
C ILE A 185 -1.63 0.51 3.79
N GLU A 186 -2.67 1.28 3.49
CA GLU A 186 -2.63 2.74 3.48
C GLU A 186 -3.59 3.22 4.57
N THR A 187 -3.10 4.12 5.41
CA THR A 187 -3.83 4.69 6.52
C THR A 187 -4.10 6.16 6.21
N ALA A 188 -5.37 6.53 6.16
CA ALA A 188 -5.76 7.92 6.02
C ALA A 188 -6.29 8.43 7.36
N VAL A 189 -5.57 9.36 7.98
CA VAL A 189 -6.05 10.08 9.15
C VAL A 189 -6.47 11.48 8.71
N SER A 190 -7.78 11.72 8.69
CA SER A 190 -8.29 13.08 8.45
C SER A 190 -8.11 13.91 9.71
N LEU A 191 -6.98 14.64 9.77
CA LEU A 191 -6.66 15.56 10.85
C LEU A 191 -7.20 16.97 10.64
N GLN A 192 -7.94 17.22 9.55
CA GLN A 192 -8.66 18.48 9.33
C GLN A 192 -9.62 18.78 10.51
N TYR A 193 -9.89 17.77 11.33
CA TYR A 193 -10.80 17.75 12.46
C TYR A 193 -10.15 17.30 13.78
N CYS A 194 -8.82 17.41 13.90
CA CYS A 194 -8.09 17.16 15.15
C CYS A 194 -7.44 18.44 15.69
N LYS A 195 -8.02 19.60 15.39
CA LYS A 195 -7.73 20.79 16.19
C LYS A 195 -8.58 20.70 17.47
N PRO A 196 -8.11 21.25 18.60
CA PRO A 196 -8.92 21.35 19.81
C PRO A 196 -10.32 21.93 19.54
N ASP A 197 -10.40 22.83 18.54
CA ASP A 197 -11.61 23.58 18.20
C ASP A 197 -12.49 22.94 17.10
N THR A 198 -12.10 21.81 16.51
CA THR A 198 -12.91 21.11 15.48
C THR A 198 -13.24 19.67 15.89
N ASP A 199 -14.53 19.39 16.05
CA ASP A 199 -15.07 18.27 16.83
C ASP A 199 -15.02 16.86 16.21
N SER A 200 -14.18 16.54 15.20
CA SER A 200 -14.43 15.30 14.42
C SER A 200 -13.23 14.54 13.84
N CYS A 201 -12.33 13.99 14.66
CA CYS A 201 -11.32 13.08 14.13
C CYS A 201 -11.93 11.87 13.39
N ARG A 202 -11.45 11.57 12.17
CA ARG A 202 -11.82 10.36 11.42
C ARG A 202 -10.57 9.60 10.96
N VAL A 203 -10.55 8.30 11.25
CA VAL A 203 -9.50 7.35 10.85
C VAL A 203 -10.08 6.32 9.91
N GLU A 204 -9.48 6.24 8.74
CA GLU A 204 -9.85 5.32 7.67
C GLU A 204 -8.67 4.44 7.27
N ILE A 205 -8.95 3.18 6.95
CA ILE A 205 -7.96 2.23 6.47
C ILE A 205 -8.37 1.74 5.09
N SER A 206 -7.44 1.82 4.15
CA SER A 206 -7.54 1.19 2.84
C SER A 206 -6.54 0.05 2.75
N VAL A 207 -6.99 -1.10 2.25
CA VAL A 207 -6.15 -2.29 2.12
C VAL A 207 -6.15 -2.77 0.69
N TRP A 208 -4.94 -3.00 0.21
CA TRP A 208 -4.63 -3.36 -1.15
C TRP A 208 -3.90 -4.70 -1.10
N ALA A 209 -4.39 -5.69 -1.83
CA ALA A 209 -3.75 -6.99 -1.89
C ALA A 209 -3.29 -7.27 -3.32
N ARG A 210 -2.10 -7.85 -3.44
CA ARG A 210 -1.58 -8.34 -4.72
C ARG A 210 -2.46 -9.49 -5.19
N ASP A 211 -2.63 -9.61 -6.49
CA ASP A 211 -3.32 -10.75 -7.09
C ASP A 211 -2.33 -11.81 -7.56
N PRO A 212 -2.06 -12.85 -6.75
CA PRO A 212 -1.08 -13.87 -7.10
C PRO A 212 -1.53 -14.70 -8.30
N LEU A 213 -2.79 -14.62 -8.72
CA LEU A 213 -3.30 -15.35 -9.89
C LEU A 213 -2.94 -14.65 -11.20
N LEU A 214 -2.85 -13.32 -11.19
CA LEU A 214 -2.43 -12.54 -12.36
C LEU A 214 -0.90 -12.48 -12.50
N ASP A 215 -0.17 -12.67 -11.40
CA ASP A 215 1.29 -12.82 -11.43
C ASP A 215 1.75 -14.14 -12.06
N ILE A 216 0.87 -15.14 -12.19
CA ILE A 216 1.16 -16.39 -12.91
C ILE A 216 1.31 -16.13 -14.44
N GLY A 217 0.94 -14.92 -14.90
CA GLY A 217 1.13 -14.44 -16.26
C GLY A 217 2.57 -14.04 -16.63
N THR A 218 3.49 -13.88 -15.68
CA THR A 218 4.93 -13.65 -15.96
C THR A 218 5.70 -14.97 -15.86
N ARG A 219 5.46 -15.82 -16.87
CA ARG A 219 6.13 -17.09 -17.22
C ARG A 219 5.86 -18.26 -16.26
N PRO A 220 5.23 -19.35 -16.74
CA PRO A 220 5.18 -20.59 -15.98
C PRO A 220 6.61 -21.07 -15.77
N CYS A 221 6.89 -21.55 -14.57
CA CYS A 221 8.14 -22.15 -14.15
C CYS A 221 8.80 -22.99 -15.25
N GLN A 222 9.74 -22.38 -15.99
CA GLN A 222 10.64 -23.07 -16.90
C GLN A 222 11.82 -23.66 -16.10
N PHE A 223 11.58 -24.22 -14.92
CA PHE A 223 12.61 -24.96 -14.18
C PHE A 223 11.95 -26.06 -13.35
N MET A 224 11.70 -27.19 -14.00
CA MET A 224 12.20 -28.53 -13.64
C MET A 224 11.50 -29.57 -14.52
N THR A 225 12.13 -29.94 -15.64
CA THR A 225 11.97 -31.27 -16.23
C THR A 225 13.36 -31.84 -16.50
N ASP A 226 14.01 -32.32 -15.43
CA ASP A 226 14.81 -33.53 -15.59
C ASP A 226 13.83 -34.69 -15.36
N GLY A 227 13.03 -34.98 -16.36
CA GLY A 227 11.99 -36.02 -16.31
C GLY A 227 10.70 -35.57 -16.96
N GLU A 228 10.43 -36.15 -18.12
CA GLU A 228 9.23 -36.04 -18.94
C GLU A 228 7.94 -35.91 -18.09
N ALA A 229 7.35 -34.72 -18.07
CA ALA A 229 6.00 -34.51 -17.58
C ALA A 229 5.12 -34.11 -18.77
N SER A 230 4.20 -35.01 -19.09
CA SER A 230 3.12 -34.84 -20.06
C SER A 230 2.36 -33.54 -19.84
N GLN A 231 2.14 -32.78 -20.92
CA GLN A 231 1.15 -31.71 -20.99
C GLN A 231 -0.21 -32.27 -20.54
N HIS A 232 -0.62 -31.94 -19.32
CA HIS A 232 -2.00 -32.07 -18.90
C HIS A 232 -2.73 -30.80 -19.31
N ASP A 233 -3.45 -30.86 -20.43
CA ASP A 233 -4.44 -29.87 -20.81
C ASP A 233 -5.54 -29.84 -19.74
N LEU A 234 -5.57 -28.81 -18.91
CA LEU A 234 -6.75 -28.49 -18.11
C LEU A 234 -7.81 -27.91 -19.06
N PRO A 235 -9.05 -28.39 -19.04
CA PRO A 235 -10.10 -27.85 -19.90
C PRO A 235 -10.33 -26.36 -19.59
N LEU A 236 -10.20 -25.49 -20.60
CA LEU A 236 -10.44 -24.04 -20.49
C LEU A 236 -11.78 -23.71 -19.80
N ALA A 237 -12.79 -24.57 -19.94
CA ALA A 237 -14.11 -24.40 -19.33
C ALA A 237 -14.06 -24.33 -17.78
N THR A 238 -13.17 -25.08 -17.13
CA THR A 238 -13.07 -25.10 -15.66
C THR A 238 -12.30 -23.91 -15.08
N ALA A 239 -11.49 -23.23 -15.92
CA ALA A 239 -10.81 -21.99 -15.56
C ALA A 239 -11.77 -20.80 -15.58
N ASN A 240 -12.69 -20.75 -16.56
CA ASN A 240 -13.65 -19.65 -16.68
C ASN A 240 -14.74 -19.69 -15.59
N GLU A 241 -15.30 -20.86 -15.27
CA GLU A 241 -16.25 -21.00 -14.13
C GLU A 241 -15.59 -20.66 -12.78
N TRP A 242 -14.28 -20.89 -12.66
CA TRP A 242 -13.50 -20.51 -11.48
C TRP A 242 -13.26 -19.01 -11.39
N LEU A 243 -12.97 -18.36 -12.52
CA LEU A 243 -12.87 -16.90 -12.61
C LEU A 243 -14.23 -16.26 -12.29
N ASP A 244 -15.34 -16.75 -12.86
CA ASP A 244 -16.68 -16.18 -12.66
C ASP A 244 -17.13 -16.21 -11.19
N GLY A 245 -16.85 -17.29 -10.44
CA GLY A 245 -17.12 -17.35 -8.99
C GLY A 245 -16.20 -16.44 -8.14
N CYS A 246 -15.02 -16.08 -8.64
CA CYS A 246 -14.13 -15.09 -8.01
C CYS A 246 -14.46 -13.64 -8.41
N LEU A 247 -15.14 -13.44 -9.55
CA LEU A 247 -15.44 -12.13 -10.15
C LEU A 247 -16.60 -11.39 -9.45
N GLU A 248 -17.52 -12.09 -8.78
CA GLU A 248 -18.66 -11.45 -8.08
C GLU A 248 -18.28 -10.69 -6.79
N ALA A 249 -17.02 -10.79 -6.33
CA ALA A 249 -16.50 -10.13 -5.12
C ALA A 249 -15.41 -9.08 -5.41
N ILE A 250 -15.39 -8.52 -6.62
CA ILE A 250 -14.27 -7.71 -7.12
C ILE A 250 -14.52 -6.21 -6.89
N GLY A 251 -13.73 -5.63 -5.98
CA GLY A 251 -13.42 -4.21 -6.02
C GLY A 251 -12.50 -3.88 -7.20
N PRO A 252 -12.35 -2.62 -7.60
CA PRO A 252 -11.66 -2.24 -8.82
C PRO A 252 -10.27 -2.88 -8.92
N ILE A 253 -10.03 -3.56 -10.04
CA ILE A 253 -8.72 -4.10 -10.41
C ILE A 253 -7.92 -2.94 -10.98
N PHE A 254 -6.78 -2.66 -10.35
CA PHE A 254 -5.82 -1.73 -10.89
C PHE A 254 -4.65 -2.55 -11.42
N THR A 255 -4.67 -2.76 -12.74
CA THR A 255 -3.47 -3.20 -13.44
C THR A 255 -2.67 -1.95 -13.75
N HIS A 256 -1.59 -1.74 -13.00
CA HIS A 256 -0.66 -0.66 -13.27
C HIS A 256 0.72 -1.26 -13.46
N ASN A 257 1.15 -1.31 -14.73
CA ASN A 257 2.53 -1.56 -15.13
C ASN A 257 3.16 -2.83 -14.52
N GLY A 258 2.54 -3.99 -14.79
CA GLY A 258 3.07 -5.31 -14.42
C GLY A 258 2.62 -5.82 -13.05
N LEU A 259 2.27 -4.93 -12.12
CA LEU A 259 1.68 -5.30 -10.84
C LEU A 259 0.16 -5.18 -10.94
N THR A 260 -0.56 -6.30 -10.74
CA THR A 260 -2.01 -6.23 -10.55
C THR A 260 -2.33 -6.24 -9.07
N ILE A 261 -2.79 -5.08 -8.59
CA ILE A 261 -3.27 -4.91 -7.22
C ILE A 261 -4.80 -4.86 -7.26
N ARG A 262 -5.43 -5.61 -6.35
CA ARG A 262 -6.87 -5.53 -6.12
C ARG A 262 -7.14 -4.65 -4.90
N CYS A 263 -7.96 -3.62 -5.10
CA CYS A 263 -8.58 -2.92 -3.98
C CYS A 263 -9.73 -3.78 -3.45
N ARG A 264 -9.60 -4.30 -2.23
CA ARG A 264 -10.62 -5.20 -1.67
C ARG A 264 -11.75 -4.46 -0.96
N ASN A 265 -11.52 -3.22 -0.57
CA ASN A 265 -12.55 -2.37 0.01
C ASN A 265 -12.81 -1.20 -0.94
N THR A 266 -13.93 -1.25 -1.67
CA THR A 266 -14.36 -0.13 -2.53
C THR A 266 -14.60 1.16 -1.76
N CYS A 267 -14.78 1.04 -0.44
CA CYS A 267 -14.88 2.14 0.51
C CYS A 267 -13.85 1.91 1.62
N PRO A 268 -13.12 2.94 2.09
CA PRO A 268 -12.25 2.81 3.25
C PRO A 268 -13.00 2.23 4.46
N ILE A 269 -12.32 1.38 5.24
CA ILE A 269 -12.86 0.90 6.50
C ILE A 269 -12.74 2.04 7.51
N VAL A 270 -13.87 2.57 7.94
CA VAL A 270 -13.92 3.52 9.06
C VAL A 270 -13.72 2.73 10.34
N VAL A 271 -12.58 2.96 11.01
CA VAL A 271 -12.29 2.32 12.30
C VAL A 271 -12.75 3.21 13.45
N PHE A 272 -12.61 4.53 13.26
CA PHE A 272 -12.96 5.51 14.27
C PHE A 272 -13.44 6.79 13.58
N ASP A 273 -14.60 7.28 14.00
CA ASP A 273 -15.11 8.59 13.59
C ASP A 273 -15.73 9.29 14.80
N GLN A 274 -15.03 10.27 15.37
CA GLN A 274 -15.46 10.99 16.57
C GLN A 274 -16.87 11.59 16.43
N ALA A 275 -17.28 11.97 15.21
CA ALA A 275 -18.61 12.52 14.97
C ALA A 275 -19.73 11.50 15.19
N LEU A 276 -19.43 10.21 15.12
CA LEU A 276 -20.41 9.14 15.37
C LEU A 276 -20.64 8.90 16.87
N GLY A 277 -19.76 9.33 17.77
CA GLY A 277 -19.92 9.12 19.21
C GLY A 277 -20.12 7.64 19.56
N ASN A 278 -21.32 7.27 20.02
CA ASN A 278 -21.69 5.88 20.34
C ASN A 278 -22.15 5.07 19.12
N ASP A 279 -22.39 5.72 17.98
CA ASP A 279 -22.82 5.09 16.72
C ASP A 279 -21.63 4.61 15.87
N GLN A 280 -20.47 4.37 16.50
CA GLN A 280 -19.32 3.76 15.82
C GLN A 280 -19.72 2.42 15.19
N PRO A 281 -19.12 2.04 14.05
CA PRO A 281 -19.31 0.71 13.52
C PRO A 281 -18.92 -0.34 14.56
N ALA A 282 -19.88 -1.21 14.91
CA ALA A 282 -19.63 -2.32 15.81
C ALA A 282 -18.75 -3.36 15.11
N ASN A 283 -17.61 -3.69 15.73
CA ASN A 283 -16.66 -4.71 15.26
C ASN A 283 -16.10 -4.45 13.85
N PRO A 284 -15.38 -3.34 13.62
CA PRO A 284 -14.74 -3.10 12.33
C PRO A 284 -13.80 -4.27 12.01
N THR A 285 -13.89 -4.80 10.79
CA THR A 285 -13.16 -6.02 10.40
C THR A 285 -12.52 -5.80 9.04
N LEU A 286 -11.21 -6.06 8.96
CA LEU A 286 -10.50 -6.16 7.70
C LEU A 286 -10.67 -7.57 7.14
N ARG A 287 -11.21 -7.68 5.92
CA ARG A 287 -11.42 -8.96 5.24
C ARG A 287 -10.39 -9.16 4.13
N LEU A 288 -9.64 -10.25 4.20
CA LEU A 288 -8.71 -10.66 3.15
C LEU A 288 -9.17 -11.98 2.53
N HIS A 289 -9.06 -12.09 1.20
CA HIS A 289 -9.32 -13.35 0.52
C HIS A 289 -8.05 -14.19 0.50
N VAL A 290 -8.12 -15.47 0.84
CA VAL A 290 -6.92 -16.33 0.92
C VAL A 290 -6.22 -16.47 -0.43
N TYR A 291 -6.97 -16.50 -1.53
CA TYR A 291 -6.37 -16.48 -2.87
C TYR A 291 -5.67 -15.16 -3.25
N ASP A 292 -5.78 -14.09 -2.46
CA ASP A 292 -4.89 -12.91 -2.62
C ASP A 292 -3.53 -13.14 -1.98
N LEU A 293 -3.44 -14.13 -1.10
CA LEU A 293 -2.33 -14.35 -0.19
C LEU A 293 -1.47 -15.53 -0.64
N ILE A 294 -2.11 -16.57 -1.15
CA ILE A 294 -1.46 -17.80 -1.59
C ILE A 294 -2.00 -18.22 -2.96
N ALA A 295 -1.10 -18.60 -3.85
CA ALA A 295 -1.45 -19.21 -5.12
C ALA A 295 -1.99 -20.64 -4.92
N PRO A 296 -2.94 -21.11 -5.76
CA PRO A 296 -3.32 -22.51 -5.83
C PRO A 296 -2.11 -23.42 -6.04
N CYS A 297 -2.15 -24.63 -5.50
CA CYS A 297 -1.04 -25.56 -5.69
C CYS A 297 -1.07 -26.19 -7.07
N GLU A 298 0.01 -26.03 -7.85
CA GLU A 298 0.18 -26.68 -9.17
C GLU A 298 0.09 -28.20 -9.10
N ARG A 299 0.50 -28.84 -7.99
CA ARG A 299 0.38 -30.29 -7.79
C ARG A 299 -1.07 -30.74 -7.61
N TYR A 300 -1.95 -29.85 -7.18
CA TYR A 300 -3.36 -30.11 -6.93
C TYR A 300 -4.23 -29.02 -7.58
N PRO A 301 -4.23 -28.91 -8.92
CA PRO A 301 -4.81 -27.76 -9.62
C PRO A 301 -6.34 -27.67 -9.48
N THR A 302 -6.99 -28.80 -9.18
CA THR A 302 -8.44 -28.88 -8.93
C THR A 302 -8.82 -28.73 -7.46
N ALA A 303 -7.84 -28.76 -6.54
CA ALA A 303 -8.13 -28.63 -5.12
C ALA A 303 -8.50 -27.18 -4.80
N ARG A 304 -9.61 -27.02 -4.08
CA ARG A 304 -10.14 -25.73 -3.65
C ARG A 304 -9.99 -25.59 -2.15
N ILE A 305 -9.64 -24.39 -1.70
CA ILE A 305 -9.79 -24.02 -0.30
C ILE A 305 -11.29 -24.06 0.03
N PRO A 306 -11.72 -24.76 1.09
CA PRO A 306 -13.12 -24.81 1.49
C PRO A 306 -13.70 -23.40 1.65
N VAL A 307 -14.94 -23.17 1.21
CA VAL A 307 -15.58 -21.83 1.20
C VAL A 307 -15.50 -21.13 2.56
N GLY A 308 -15.71 -21.87 3.66
CA GLY A 308 -15.61 -21.33 5.02
C GLY A 308 -14.19 -20.91 5.45
N LEU A 309 -13.16 -21.29 4.70
CA LEU A 309 -11.75 -20.98 4.94
C LEU A 309 -11.17 -20.00 3.92
N GLN A 310 -11.95 -19.55 2.93
CA GLN A 310 -11.45 -18.64 1.89
C GLN A 310 -11.29 -17.19 2.37
N TRP A 311 -11.87 -16.84 3.51
CA TRP A 311 -11.85 -15.49 4.06
C TRP A 311 -11.11 -15.44 5.39
N ILE A 312 -10.19 -14.49 5.52
CA ILE A 312 -9.55 -14.12 6.77
C ILE A 312 -10.22 -12.85 7.27
N ASN A 313 -10.81 -12.91 8.46
CA ASN A 313 -11.43 -11.76 9.11
C ASN A 313 -10.50 -11.30 10.23
N ILE A 314 -9.86 -10.14 10.05
CA ILE A 314 -8.97 -9.53 11.03
C ILE A 314 -9.78 -8.51 11.83
N PRO A 315 -10.06 -8.76 13.11
CA PRO A 315 -10.80 -7.83 13.94
C PRO A 315 -9.95 -6.57 14.17
N LEU A 316 -10.55 -5.40 13.97
CA LEU A 316 -9.94 -4.09 14.20
C LEU A 316 -10.38 -3.47 15.53
N ASN A 317 -11.09 -4.22 16.38
CA ASN A 317 -11.49 -3.76 17.72
C ASN A 317 -10.30 -3.30 18.57
N PRO A 318 -9.16 -4.03 18.64
CA PRO A 318 -8.01 -3.55 19.43
C PRO A 318 -7.50 -2.19 18.94
N LEU A 319 -7.55 -1.95 17.62
CA LEU A 319 -7.19 -0.67 17.03
C LEU A 319 -8.21 0.41 17.38
N GLN A 320 -9.50 0.11 17.30
CA GLN A 320 -10.58 1.03 17.67
C GLN A 320 -10.49 1.42 19.16
N GLU A 321 -10.23 0.47 20.05
CA GLU A 321 -10.01 0.70 21.49
C GLU A 321 -8.78 1.58 21.74
N MET A 322 -7.66 1.31 21.05
CA MET A 322 -6.47 2.15 21.11
C MET A 322 -6.77 3.59 20.69
N LEU A 323 -7.50 3.79 19.58
CA LEU A 323 -7.89 5.11 19.09
C LEU A 323 -8.82 5.82 20.10
N HIS A 324 -9.81 5.13 20.66
CA HIS A 324 -10.65 5.69 21.72
C HIS A 324 -9.82 6.17 22.91
N MET A 325 -8.90 5.34 23.42
CA MET A 325 -8.02 5.74 24.53
C MET A 325 -7.16 6.94 24.17
N TRP A 326 -6.58 6.96 22.98
CA TRP A 326 -5.73 8.06 22.51
C TRP A 326 -6.48 9.39 22.49
N PHE A 327 -7.68 9.41 21.90
CA PHE A 327 -8.49 10.64 21.80
C PHE A 327 -9.15 11.04 23.11
N THR A 328 -9.47 10.10 24.02
CA THR A 328 -9.94 10.43 25.36
C THR A 328 -8.81 10.98 26.24
N ALA A 329 -7.59 10.45 26.12
CA ALA A 329 -6.44 10.89 26.92
C ALA A 329 -5.87 12.25 26.50
N ILE A 330 -6.14 12.72 25.28
CA ILE A 330 -5.74 14.06 24.81
C ILE A 330 -6.72 15.16 25.26
N LYS A 331 -8.00 14.83 25.50
CA LYS A 331 -9.01 15.80 25.95
C LYS A 331 -8.83 16.48 27.33
N PRO A 332 -8.03 16.02 28.31
CA PRO A 332 -7.95 16.69 29.61
C PRO A 332 -6.88 17.80 29.70
N TRP A 333 -6.26 18.21 28.58
CA TRP A 333 -5.25 19.28 28.57
C TRP A 333 -5.81 20.64 28.08
N GLU A 334 -7.08 20.92 28.41
CA GLU A 334 -7.65 22.27 28.36
C GLU A 334 -7.49 23.00 29.70
#